data_AF-A0A397S5R4-F1
#
_entry.id   AF-A0A397S5R4-F1
#
_cell.length_a   1.000
_cell.length_b   1.000
_cell.length_c   1.000
_cell.angle_alpha   90.00
_cell.angle_beta   90.00
_cell.angle_gamma   90.00
#
_symmetry.space_group_name_H-M   'P 1'
#
loop_
_entity.id
_entity.type
_entity.pdbx_description
1 polymer ?
#
loop_
_entity_poly.entity_id
_entity_poly.type
_entity_poly.pdbx_seq_one_letter_code
_entity_poly.pdbx_strand_id
1 'polypeptide(L)' 'MQKMVVYVRPFNDEPHDHFLAIDICLGKRPKIGDETPKLLKELIQKCWDVIPEIVQLLKKFLWNLQLL' A
#
# COMPACT_ATOMS: atom_id res chain seq x y z
N MET A 1 -0.98 13.43 -5.57
CA MET A 1 0.40 13.31 -6.11
C MET A 1 1.13 12.26 -5.30
N GLN A 2 1.38 11.07 -5.85
CA GLN A 2 2.37 10.14 -5.29
C GLN A 2 2.84 9.20 -6.40
N LYS A 3 3.86 9.70 -7.11
CA LYS A 3 4.97 8.99 -7.74
C LYS A 3 6.14 9.96 -7.90
N MET A 4 7.29 9.62 -7.36
CA MET A 4 8.59 10.11 -7.79
C MET A 4 9.38 8.81 -7.86
N VAL A 5 9.56 8.15 -9.01
CA VAL A 5 10.66 8.46 -9.94
C VAL A 5 10.31 8.17 -11.43
N VAL A 6 9.18 7.52 -11.76
CA VAL A 6 8.79 7.22 -13.17
C VAL A 6 7.28 7.38 -13.40
N TYR A 7 6.85 7.73 -14.62
CA TYR A 7 5.47 7.98 -15.07
C TYR A 7 4.51 6.74 -15.03
N VAL A 8 4.67 5.77 -14.13
CA VAL A 8 4.00 4.44 -14.21
C VAL A 8 3.03 4.17 -13.04
N ARG A 9 1.70 4.23 -13.28
CA ARG A 9 0.62 4.24 -12.24
C ARG A 9 0.91 3.24 -11.09
N PRO A 10 0.72 3.61 -9.79
CA PRO A 10 0.82 2.60 -8.73
C PRO A 10 -0.16 1.47 -9.01
N PHE A 11 0.28 0.23 -8.83
CA PHE A 11 -0.48 -0.97 -9.17
C PHE A 11 -0.91 -0.97 -10.64
N ASN A 12 -0.01 -0.63 -11.57
CA ASN A 12 -0.30 -0.65 -13.01
C ASN A 12 -0.46 -2.08 -13.56
N ASP A 13 0.03 -3.07 -12.82
CA ASP A 13 -0.11 -4.50 -13.08
C ASP A 13 -1.42 -5.09 -12.51
N GLU A 14 -2.25 -4.29 -11.84
CA GLU A 14 -3.46 -4.75 -11.15
C GLU A 14 -4.72 -3.96 -11.59
N PRO A 15 -5.91 -4.57 -11.58
CA PRO A 15 -7.17 -3.86 -11.76
C PRO A 15 -7.42 -2.85 -10.64
N HIS A 16 -7.84 -1.63 -11.00
CA HIS A 16 -8.27 -0.62 -10.03
C HIS A 16 -9.71 -0.86 -9.57
N ASP A 17 -9.94 -1.95 -8.85
CA ASP A 17 -11.25 -2.37 -8.33
C ASP A 17 -11.35 -2.28 -6.78
N HIS A 18 -12.49 -2.72 -6.25
CA HIS A 18 -12.75 -2.71 -4.81
C HIS A 18 -11.84 -3.65 -4.02
N PHE A 19 -11.35 -4.73 -4.63
CA PHE A 19 -10.46 -5.67 -3.96
C PHE A 19 -9.07 -5.03 -3.78
N LEU A 20 -8.54 -4.34 -4.80
CA LEU A 20 -7.31 -3.58 -4.65
C LEU A 20 -7.42 -2.49 -3.57
N ALA A 21 -8.58 -1.83 -3.48
CA ALA A 21 -8.81 -0.82 -2.44
C ALA A 21 -8.76 -1.43 -1.03
N ILE A 22 -9.40 -2.59 -0.83
CA ILE A 22 -9.35 -3.34 0.44
C ILE A 22 -7.91 -3.73 0.77
N ASP A 23 -7.19 -4.30 -0.19
CA ASP A 23 -5.79 -4.70 -0.03
C ASP A 23 -4.90 -3.53 0.43
N ILE A 24 -5.05 -2.34 -0.19
CA ILE A 24 -4.32 -1.13 0.19
C ILE A 24 -4.65 -0.73 1.63
N CYS A 25 -5.92 -0.76 2.00
CA CYS A 25 -6.37 -0.53 3.37
C CYS A 25 -5.77 -1.55 4.35
N LEU A 26 -5.55 -2.80 3.94
CA LEU A 26 -4.96 -3.83 4.79
C LEU A 26 -3.43 -3.78 4.87
N GLY A 27 -2.79 -2.94 4.06
CA GLY A 27 -1.34 -2.71 4.12
C GLY A 27 -0.59 -3.00 2.84
N LYS A 28 -1.27 -3.38 1.73
CA LYS A 28 -0.61 -3.49 0.43
C LYS A 28 -0.03 -2.13 0.03
N ARG A 29 1.20 -2.15 -0.48
CA ARG A 29 1.93 -0.95 -0.94
C ARG A 29 2.46 -1.20 -2.35
N PRO A 30 2.58 -0.17 -3.19
CA PRO A 30 3.13 -0.34 -4.52
C PRO A 30 4.61 -0.72 -4.45
N LYS A 31 5.09 -1.47 -5.45
CA LYS A 31 6.51 -1.77 -5.59
C LYS A 31 7.29 -0.47 -5.79
N ILE A 32 8.39 -0.31 -5.06
CA ILE A 32 9.32 0.81 -5.26
C ILE A 32 10.34 0.37 -6.30
N GLY A 33 10.47 1.14 -7.38
CA GLY A 33 11.41 0.82 -8.46
C GLY A 33 12.86 0.77 -7.97
N ASP A 34 13.64 -0.16 -8.55
CA ASP A 34 15.03 -0.36 -8.16
C ASP A 34 15.89 0.88 -8.37
N GLU A 35 15.55 1.69 -9.38
CA GLU A 35 16.14 2.99 -9.70
C GLU A 35 15.88 4.08 -8.65
N THR A 36 14.95 3.86 -7.72
CA THR A 36 14.62 4.85 -6.69
C THR A 36 15.82 5.00 -5.72
N PRO A 37 16.32 6.21 -5.47
CA PRO A 37 17.42 6.42 -4.52
C PRO A 37 17.14 5.83 -3.14
N LYS A 38 18.15 5.24 -2.50
CA LYS A 38 18.03 4.57 -1.19
C LYS A 38 17.37 5.45 -0.12
N LEU A 39 17.78 6.72 -0.03
CA LEU A 39 17.20 7.68 0.91
C LEU A 39 15.68 7.85 0.69
N LEU A 40 15.24 7.88 -0.57
CA LEU A 40 13.83 8.00 -0.89
C LEU A 40 13.06 6.71 -0.58
N LYS A 41 13.64 5.52 -0.84
CA LYS A 41 13.08 4.23 -0.42
C LYS A 41 12.87 4.19 1.10
N GLU A 42 13.85 4.62 1.88
CA GLU A 42 13.78 4.67 3.34
C GLU A 42 12.70 5.64 3.85
N LEU A 43 12.59 6.83 3.23
CA LEU A 43 11.54 7.79 3.57
C LEU A 43 10.15 7.26 3.25
N ILE A 44 9.96 6.66 2.06
CA ILE A 44 8.69 6.06 1.64
C ILE A 44 8.27 4.97 2.65
N GLN A 45 9.20 4.09 3.04
CA GLN A 45 8.91 3.04 4.01
C GLN A 45 8.48 3.62 5.36
N LYS A 46 9.19 4.62 5.89
CA LYS A 46 8.83 5.30 7.14
C LYS A 46 7.44 5.94 7.08
N CYS A 47 7.06 6.53 5.95
CA CYS A 47 5.72 7.09 5.77
C CYS A 47 4.64 6.00 5.72
N TRP A 48 4.95 4.81 5.22
CA TRP A 48 4.00 3.70 5.10
C TRP A 48 3.78 2.92 6.39
N ASP A 49 4.77 2.90 7.30
CA ASP A 49 4.68 2.23 8.60
C ASP A 49 3.70 2.91 9.56
N VAL A 50 3.21 4.12 9.22
CA VAL A 50 2.09 4.75 9.92
C VAL A 50 0.81 4.00 9.56
N ILE A 51 0.51 2.94 10.31
CA ILE A 51 -0.74 2.18 10.18
C ILE A 51 -1.86 2.97 10.86
N PRO A 52 -2.86 3.48 10.12
CA PRO A 52 -4.00 4.14 10.74
C PRO A 52 -4.81 3.14 11.57
N GLU A 53 -5.35 3.56 12.72
CA GLU A 53 -6.14 2.71 13.63
C GLU A 53 -7.30 1.99 12.92
N ILE A 54 -7.87 2.62 11.88
CA ILE A 54 -8.92 2.03 11.04
C ILE A 54 -8.49 0.72 10.36
N VAL A 55 -7.21 0.59 10.00
CA VAL A 55 -6.65 -0.63 9.40
C VAL A 55 -6.63 -1.77 10.42
N GLN A 56 -6.37 -1.47 11.68
CA GLN A 56 -6.43 -2.46 12.76
C GLN A 56 -7.86 -2.95 13.00
N LEU A 57 -8.84 -2.04 12.92
CA LEU A 57 -10.26 -2.40 13.03
C LEU A 57 -10.71 -3.26 11.84
N LEU A 58 -10.33 -2.89 10.62
CA LEU A 58 -10.63 -3.68 9.42
C LEU A 58 -10.00 -5.07 9.48
N LYS A 59 -8.74 -5.20 9.91
CA LYS A 59 -8.08 -6.49 10.11
C LYS A 59 -8.82 -7.36 11.13
N LYS A 60 -9.19 -6.79 12.28
CA LYS A 60 -9.98 -7.49 13.30
C LYS A 60 -11.33 -7.95 12.75
N PHE A 61 -12.02 -7.08 12.02
CA PHE A 61 -13.31 -7.37 11.43
C PHE A 61 -13.25 -8.50 10.40
N LEU A 62 -12.27 -8.45 9.48
CA LEU A 62 -12.09 -9.48 8.46
C LEU A 62 -11.62 -10.82 9.05
N TRP A 63 -10.78 -10.80 10.09
CA TRP A 63 -10.39 -12.00 10.83
C TRP A 63 -11.60 -12.67 11.50
N ASN A 64 -12.49 -11.89 12.11
CA ASN A 64 -13.73 -12.40 12.69
C ASN A 64 -14.69 -13.00 11.64
N LEU A 65 -14.59 -12.55 10.39
CA LEU A 65 -15.37 -13.06 9.26
C LEU A 65 -14.65 -14.20 8.49
N GLN A 66 -13.47 -14.62 8.93
CA GLN A 66 -12.63 -15.64 8.24
C GLN A 66 -12.31 -15.29 6.78
N LEU A 67 -12.26 -13.99 6.46
CA LEU A 67 -11.94 -13.48 5.12
C LEU A 67 -10.43 -13.20 4.95
N LEU A 68 -9.64 -13.41 6.01
CA LEU A 68 -8.17 -13.33 6.05
C LEU A 68 -7.59 -14.47 6.89
#